data_AF-A0A4Q3WIV9-F1
#
_entry.id   AF-A0A4Q3WIV9-F1
#
_cell.length_a   1.000
_cell.length_b   1.000
_cell.length_c   1.000
_cell.angle_alpha   90.00
_cell.angle_beta   90.00
_cell.angle_gamma   90.00
#
_symmetry.space_group_name_H-M   'P 1'
#
loop_
_entity.id
_entity.type
_entity.pdbx_description
1 polymer ?
#
loop_
_entity_poly.entity_id
_entity_poly.type
_entity_poly.pdbx_seq_one_letter_code
_entity_poly.pdbx_strand_id
1 'polypeptide(L)' 'GIAKALVLFNEEFRSELREIGSLTRDPRVKERKKYGHKRARRGFQFSKR' A
#
# COMPACT_ATOMS: atom_id res chain seq x y z
N GLY A 1 15.62 0.39 -4.04
CA GLY A 1 14.66 0.04 -5.11
C GLY A 1 15.17 0.63 -6.41
N ILE A 2 15.05 -0.10 -7.52
CA ILE A 2 15.64 0.23 -8.83
C ILE A 2 15.29 1.64 -9.29
N ALA A 3 14.03 2.07 -9.12
CA ALA A 3 13.58 3.42 -9.48
C ALA A 3 14.36 4.55 -8.76
N LYS A 4 14.80 4.34 -7.51
CA LYS A 4 15.61 5.34 -6.79
C LYS A 4 17.04 5.41 -7.30
N ALA A 5 17.59 4.28 -7.77
CA ALA A 5 18.93 4.23 -8.36
C ALA A 5 18.96 4.93 -9.73
N LEU A 6 17.91 4.74 -10.55
CA LEU A 6 17.79 5.41 -11.85
C LEU A 6 17.70 6.93 -11.74
N VAL A 7 16.97 7.46 -10.74
CA VAL A 7 16.91 8.91 -10.49
C VAL A 7 18.26 9.49 -10.03
N LEU A 8 19.08 8.72 -9.31
CA LEU A 8 20.43 9.15 -8.91
C LEU A 8 21.41 9.13 -10.09
N PHE A 9 21.16 8.28 -11.09
CA PHE A 9 21.99 8.17 -12.29
C PHE A 9 21.70 9.29 -13.30
N ASN A 10 20.43 9.61 -13.54
CA ASN A 10 20.01 10.74 -14.35
C ASN A 10 18.69 11.31 -13.81
N GLU A 11 18.68 12.62 -13.54
CA GLU A 11 17.53 13.34 -12.99
C GLU A 11 16.37 13.49 -13.99
N GLU A 12 16.63 13.39 -15.30
CA GLU A 12 15.62 13.49 -16.35
C GLU A 12 14.56 12.39 -16.25
N PHE A 13 14.95 11.18 -15.81
CA PHE A 13 14.02 10.06 -15.64
C PHE A 13 13.02 10.26 -14.49
N ARG A 14 13.19 11.27 -13.64
CA ARG A 14 12.31 11.51 -12.50
C ARG A 14 10.88 11.84 -12.93
N SER A 15 10.69 12.60 -14.01
CA SER A 15 9.37 12.97 -14.53
C SER A 15 8.62 11.73 -15.03
N GLU A 16 9.25 10.96 -15.92
CA GLU A 16 8.69 9.74 -16.50
C GLU A 16 8.38 8.68 -15.43
N LEU A 17 9.32 8.43 -14.50
CA LEU A 17 9.13 7.47 -13.42
C LEU A 17 8.04 7.87 -12.42
N ARG A 18 7.77 9.18 -12.30
CA ARG A 18 6.68 9.69 -11.46
C ARG A 18 5.33 9.50 -12.13
N GLU A 19 5.25 9.72 -13.43
CA GLU A 19 4.03 9.50 -14.23
C GLU A 19 3.62 8.02 -14.20
N ILE A 20 4.58 7.11 -14.31
CA ILE A 20 4.36 5.65 -14.25
C ILE A 20 4.11 5.18 -12.79
N GLY A 21 4.26 6.05 -11.79
CA GLY A 21 4.01 5.73 -10.37
C GLY A 21 5.09 4.87 -9.70
N SER A 22 6.25 4.67 -10.34
CA SER A 22 7.35 3.82 -9.85
C SER A 22 8.15 4.45 -8.71
N LEU A 23 7.99 5.76 -8.47
CA LEU A 23 8.63 6.48 -7.37
C LEU A 23 7.84 6.44 -6.06
N THR A 24 6.53 6.20 -6.13
CA THR A 24 5.65 6.19 -4.96
C THR A 24 5.82 4.89 -4.19
N ARG A 25 6.13 4.98 -2.89
CA ARG A 25 6.09 3.80 -2.01
C ARG A 25 4.64 3.42 -1.76
N ASP A 26 4.31 2.15 -1.90
CA ASP A 26 3.02 1.61 -1.45
C ASP A 26 2.95 1.62 0.10
N PRO A 27 2.04 2.39 0.71
CA PRO A 27 1.88 2.42 2.16
C PRO A 27 0.96 1.31 2.69
N ARG A 28 0.35 0.49 1.82
CA ARG A 28 -0.63 -0.52 2.23
C ARG A 28 0.04 -1.57 3.12
N VAL A 29 -0.44 -1.64 4.35
CA VAL A 29 -0.02 -2.64 5.34
C VAL A 29 -1.24 -3.43 5.78
N LYS A 30 -1.05 -4.73 6.04
CA LYS A 30 -2.12 -5.61 6.52
C LYS A 30 -2.69 -5.09 7.83
N GLU A 31 -4.00 -4.83 7.85
CA GLU A 31 -4.69 -4.48 9.08
C GLU A 31 -4.62 -5.62 10.11
N ARG A 32 -4.42 -5.27 11.38
CA ARG A 32 -4.44 -6.24 12.48
C ARG A 32 -5.84 -6.81 12.73
N LYS A 33 -5.92 -8.00 13.33
CA LYS A 33 -7.18 -8.55 13.85
C LYS A 33 -7.66 -7.71 15.04
N LYS A 34 -8.91 -7.28 15.02
CA LYS A 34 -9.57 -6.58 16.14
C LYS A 34 -10.35 -7.59 16.98
N TYR A 35 -10.46 -7.34 18.29
CA TYR A 35 -11.26 -8.20 19.19
C TYR A 35 -12.74 -8.16 18.77
N GLY A 36 -13.48 -9.24 19.02
CA GLY A 36 -14.87 -9.37 18.59
C GLY A 36 -15.08 -9.59 17.07
N HIS A 37 -14.02 -9.61 16.27
CA HIS A 37 -14.08 -9.90 14.83
C HIS A 37 -13.33 -11.19 14.46
N LYS A 38 -13.83 -11.88 13.42
CA LYS A 38 -13.16 -13.06 12.83
C LYS A 38 -11.85 -12.68 12.13
N ARG A 39 -11.76 -11.46 11.58
CA ARG A 39 -10.57 -10.89 10.90
C ARG A 39 -10.43 -9.39 11.25
N ALA A 40 -9.70 -8.61 10.45
CA ALA A 40 -9.57 -7.16 10.66
C ALA A 40 -10.93 -6.44 10.71
N ARG A 41 -11.88 -6.82 9.84
CA ARG A 41 -13.23 -6.22 9.74
C ARG A 41 -14.40 -7.22 9.79
N ARG A 42 -14.16 -8.49 9.41
CA ARG A 42 -15.23 -9.50 9.30
C ARG A 42 -15.85 -9.79 10.67
N GLY A 43 -17.13 -9.45 10.87
CA GLY A 43 -17.89 -9.75 12.08
C GLY A 43 -18.42 -11.19 12.15
N PHE A 44 -19.04 -11.52 13.28
CA PHE A 44 -19.92 -12.68 13.41
C PHE A 44 -21.31 -12.36 12.85
N GLN A 45 -22.10 -13.40 12.54
CA GLN A 45 -23.48 -13.20 12.12
C GLN A 45 -24.29 -12.66 13.29
N PHE A 46 -25.00 -11.55 13.08
CA PHE A 46 -25.91 -10.98 14.07
C PHE A 46 -27.29 -11.63 13.93
N SER A 47 -27.85 -12.10 15.04
CA SER A 47 -29.24 -12.56 15.12
C SER A 47 -30.08 -11.49 15.83
N LYS A 48 -30.98 -10.86 15.10
CA LYS A 48 -32.01 -9.98 15.68
C LYS A 48 -33.13 -10.85 16.27
N ARG A 49 -33.65 -10.44 17.43
CA ARG A 49 -34.84 -11.05 18.04
C ARG A 49 -36.11 -10.56 17.35
#